data_AF-A0A1H5SRJ5-F1
#
_entry.id   AF-A0A1H5SRJ5-F1
#
_cell.length_a   1.000
_cell.length_b   1.000
_cell.length_c   1.000
_cell.angle_alpha   90.00
_cell.angle_beta   90.00
_cell.angle_gamma   90.00
#
_symmetry.space_group_name_H-M   'P 1'
#
loop_
_entity.id
_entity.type
_entity.pdbx_description
1 polymer ?
#
loop_
_entity_poly.entity_id
_entity_poly.type
_entity_poly.pdbx_seq_one_letter_code
_entity_poly.pdbx_strand_id
1 'polypeptide(L)'
;MYTIKLMNEYLHGPIWVYDEEGFIRRKYPLIDSNEDLKKLNERARNLYDSFYSFNEDDSACVFDEDGYKAAYEEMIGIIKQIVQKLQSINNNDFVIEDYITKDITD
;
A
#
# COMPACT_ATOMS: atom_id res chain seq x y z
N MET A 1 -14.57 2.83 14.61
CA MET A 1 -14.10 1.85 13.62
C MET A 1 -12.88 2.43 12.92
N TYR A 2 -11.81 1.65 12.76
CA TYR A 2 -10.63 2.10 12.02
C TYR A 2 -10.89 2.10 10.51
N THR A 3 -10.10 2.87 9.76
CA THR A 3 -10.10 2.84 8.30
C THR A 3 -8.71 2.46 7.80
N ILE A 4 -8.63 1.41 6.99
CA ILE A 4 -7.43 1.07 6.24
C ILE A 4 -7.57 1.63 4.83
N LYS A 5 -6.70 2.58 4.48
CA LYS A 5 -6.60 3.11 3.12
C LYS A 5 -5.47 2.41 2.39
N LEU A 6 -5.73 1.92 1.19
CA LEU A 6 -4.69 1.39 0.30
C LEU A 6 -4.30 2.46 -0.71
N MET A 7 -3.10 3.01 -0.56
CA MET A 7 -2.56 4.11 -1.38
C MET A 7 -1.04 3.96 -1.49
N ASN A 8 -0.52 3.85 -2.71
CA ASN A 8 0.93 3.75 -2.91
C ASN A 8 1.63 5.02 -2.44
N GLU A 9 2.69 4.84 -1.66
CA GLU A 9 3.46 5.94 -1.11
C GLU A 9 4.93 5.51 -0.94
N TYR A 10 5.83 6.46 -1.20
CA TYR A 10 7.25 6.25 -1.19
C TYR A 10 7.79 6.03 0.24
N LEU A 11 8.49 4.91 0.49
CA LEU A 11 9.04 4.47 1.79
C LEU A 11 8.05 3.79 2.76
N HIS A 12 6.76 4.10 2.74
CA HIS A 12 5.81 3.50 3.71
C HIS A 12 5.02 2.32 3.15
N GLY A 13 4.85 2.23 1.82
CA GLY A 13 4.05 1.21 1.18
C GLY A 13 2.55 1.51 1.22
N PRO A 14 1.71 0.58 0.72
CA PRO A 14 0.31 0.87 0.45
C PRO A 14 -0.61 0.90 1.68
N ILE A 15 -0.25 0.29 2.82
CA ILE A 15 -1.19 0.13 3.96
C ILE A 15 -1.15 1.33 4.91
N TRP A 16 -2.22 2.12 4.94
CA TRP A 16 -2.38 3.25 5.85
C TRP A 16 -3.52 3.04 6.83
N VAL A 17 -3.24 3.11 8.13
CA VAL A 17 -4.26 2.94 9.18
C VAL A 17 -4.66 4.29 9.77
N TYR A 18 -5.96 4.56 9.77
CA TYR A 18 -6.58 5.73 10.36
C TYR A 18 -7.51 5.31 11.50
N ASP A 19 -7.48 6.05 12.60
CA ASP A 19 -8.48 5.89 13.65
C ASP A 19 -9.79 6.60 13.32
N GLU A 20 -10.72 6.58 14.28
CA GLU A 20 -12.06 7.15 14.13
C GLU A 20 -12.08 8.68 13.98
N GLU A 21 -11.01 9.36 14.44
CA GLU A 21 -10.84 10.81 14.35
C GLU A 21 -10.12 11.21 13.05
N GLY A 22 -9.69 10.24 12.23
CA GLY A 22 -8.96 10.47 10.99
C GLY A 22 -7.47 10.68 11.17
N PHE A 23 -6.89 10.30 12.31
CA PHE A 23 -5.45 10.36 12.54
C PHE A 23 -4.75 9.07 12.14
N ILE A 24 -3.57 9.21 11.52
CA ILE A 24 -2.72 8.07 11.15
C ILE A 24 -2.21 7.37 12.41
N ARG A 25 -2.39 6.06 12.47
CA ARG A 25 -1.84 5.19 13.51
C ARG A 25 -0.71 4.35 12.92
N ARG A 26 0.52 4.71 13.29
CA ARG A 26 1.75 4.01 12.87
C ARG A 26 1.87 2.59 13.42
N LYS A 27 1.06 2.27 14.44
CA LYS A 27 0.97 0.93 14.99
C LYS A 27 -0.49 0.53 15.11
N TYR A 28 -0.81 -0.62 14.55
CA TYR A 28 -2.09 -1.28 14.68
C TYR A 28 -1.86 -2.79 14.77
N PRO A 29 -2.04 -3.40 15.98
CA PRO A 29 -1.59 -4.77 16.24
C PRO A 29 -2.03 -5.80 15.21
N LEU A 30 -3.28 -5.72 14.74
CA LEU A 30 -3.85 -6.69 13.80
C LEU A 30 -3.11 -6.72 12.44
N ILE A 31 -2.50 -5.60 12.04
CA ILE A 31 -1.70 -5.48 10.82
C ILE A 31 -0.23 -5.71 11.12
N ASP A 32 0.31 -5.05 12.16
CA ASP A 32 1.75 -5.09 12.44
C ASP A 32 2.25 -6.46 12.89
N SER A 33 1.40 -7.26 13.54
CA SER A 33 1.76 -8.62 13.94
C SER A 33 1.55 -9.66 12.83
N ASN A 34 1.04 -9.24 11.67
CA ASN A 34 0.72 -10.13 10.56
C ASN A 34 1.87 -10.16 9.56
N GLU A 35 2.69 -11.21 9.63
CA GLU A 35 3.88 -11.36 8.79
C GLU A 35 3.58 -11.39 7.28
N ASP A 36 2.41 -11.89 6.88
CA ASP A 36 2.03 -11.90 5.46
C ASP A 36 1.73 -10.48 4.97
N LEU A 37 0.96 -9.69 5.73
CA LEU A 37 0.70 -8.29 5.40
C LEU A 37 1.98 -7.47 5.39
N LYS A 38 2.89 -7.71 6.33
CA LYS A 38 4.19 -7.03 6.37
C LYS A 38 5.00 -7.32 5.11
N LYS A 39 5.12 -8.58 4.70
CA LYS A 39 5.84 -8.97 3.47
C LYS A 39 5.19 -8.39 2.21
N LEU A 40 3.86 -8.41 2.13
CA LEU A 40 3.14 -7.83 1.00
C LEU A 40 3.31 -6.31 0.94
N ASN A 41 3.24 -5.63 2.09
CA ASN A 41 3.46 -4.18 2.18
C ASN A 41 4.89 -3.80 1.80
N GLU A 42 5.89 -4.55 2.27
CA GLU A 42 7.30 -4.37 1.89
C GLU A 42 7.53 -4.63 0.40
N ARG A 43 6.90 -5.67 -0.17
CA ARG A 43 7.01 -5.96 -1.61
C ARG A 43 6.40 -4.87 -2.47
N ALA A 44 5.18 -4.42 -2.14
CA ALA A 44 4.53 -3.31 -2.83
C ALA A 44 5.34 -2.02 -2.72
N ARG A 45 5.83 -1.69 -1.51
CA ARG A 45 6.73 -0.56 -1.29
C ARG A 45 7.95 -0.66 -2.19
N ASN A 46 8.70 -1.76 -2.14
CA ASN A 46 9.95 -1.90 -2.89
C ASN A 46 9.72 -1.78 -4.41
N LEU A 47 8.59 -2.31 -4.91
CA LEU A 47 8.22 -2.15 -6.32
C LEU A 47 7.89 -0.69 -6.65
N TYR A 48 7.10 -0.01 -5.83
CA TYR A 48 6.75 1.40 -6.07
C TYR A 48 7.98 2.32 -5.96
N ASP A 49 8.80 2.10 -4.94
CA ASP A 49 10.02 2.86 -4.66
C ASP A 49 11.06 2.70 -5.77
N SER A 50 11.10 1.56 -6.48
CA SER A 50 12.08 1.34 -7.54
C SER A 50 11.87 2.22 -8.78
N PHE A 51 10.70 2.85 -8.91
CA PHE A 51 10.43 3.80 -9.99
C PHE A 51 10.83 5.23 -9.63
N TYR A 52 11.28 5.48 -8.39
CA TYR A 52 11.86 6.77 -8.03
C TYR A 52 13.37 6.76 -8.27
N SER A 53 13.85 7.79 -8.94
CA SER A 53 15.28 8.05 -9.13
C SER A 53 15.66 9.39 -8.51
N PHE A 54 16.82 9.40 -7.85
CA PHE A 54 17.40 10.56 -7.19
C PHE A 54 18.76 10.82 -7.83
N ASN A 55 18.94 11.97 -8.47
CA ASN A 55 20.25 12.33 -9.02
C ASN A 55 21.16 12.84 -7.88
N GLU A 56 22.44 12.50 -7.93
CA GLU A 56 23.42 12.82 -6.87
C GLU A 56 23.75 14.33 -6.74
N ASP A 57 23.29 15.15 -7.69
CA ASP A 57 23.64 16.55 -7.89
C ASP A 57 22.50 17.53 -7.56
N ASP A 58 21.72 17.24 -6.51
CA ASP A 58 20.77 18.17 -5.87
C ASP A 58 19.57 18.59 -6.76
N SER A 59 19.16 17.72 -7.68
CA SER A 59 18.04 17.97 -8.61
C SER A 59 16.93 16.91 -8.53
N ALA A 60 15.73 17.35 -8.91
CA ALA A 60 14.41 16.81 -8.56
C ALA A 60 14.25 15.28 -8.55
N CYS A 61 13.45 14.79 -7.60
CA CYS A 61 12.95 13.42 -7.57
C CYS A 61 12.10 13.15 -8.83
N VAL A 62 12.49 12.15 -9.62
CA VAL A 62 11.78 11.75 -10.86
C VAL A 62 11.14 10.38 -10.67
N PHE A 63 9.86 10.29 -11.00
CA PHE A 63 9.11 9.03 -11.04
C PHE A 63 9.03 8.50 -12.48
N ASP A 64 9.45 7.25 -12.68
CA ASP A 64 9.36 6.53 -13.96
C ASP A 64 7.92 6.02 -14.19
N GLU A 65 7.10 6.89 -14.77
CA GLU A 65 5.70 6.57 -15.08
C GLU A 65 5.56 5.38 -16.05
N ASP A 66 6.44 5.26 -17.05
CA ASP A 66 6.32 4.24 -18.08
C ASP A 66 6.79 2.87 -17.55
N GLY A 67 7.85 2.85 -16.74
CA GLY A 67 8.23 1.67 -15.96
C GLY A 67 7.13 1.22 -15.02
N TYR A 68 6.49 2.14 -14.29
CA TYR A 68 5.40 1.80 -13.39
C TYR A 68 4.16 1.27 -14.14
N LYS A 69 3.81 1.86 -15.29
CA LYS A 69 2.74 1.34 -16.17
C LYS A 69 3.03 -0.09 -16.62
N ALA A 70 4.27 -0.40 -16.98
CA ALA A 70 4.67 -1.75 -17.40
C ALA A 70 4.59 -2.77 -16.24
N ALA A 71 4.85 -2.34 -15.00
CA ALA A 71 4.75 -3.17 -13.79
C ALA A 71 3.38 -3.10 -13.10
N TYR A 72 2.41 -2.39 -13.66
CA TYR A 72 1.13 -2.10 -12.99
C TYR A 72 0.36 -3.38 -12.66
N GLU A 73 0.34 -4.36 -13.57
CA GLU A 73 -0.26 -5.69 -13.34
C GLU A 73 0.34 -6.38 -12.10
N GLU A 74 1.66 -6.31 -11.91
CA GLU A 74 2.32 -6.86 -10.73
C GLU A 74 1.88 -6.12 -9.45
N MET A 75 1.86 -4.78 -9.49
CA MET A 75 1.40 -3.97 -8.38
C MET A 75 -0.03 -4.35 -7.98
N ILE A 76 -0.96 -4.41 -8.95
CA ILE A 76 -2.34 -4.82 -8.71
C ILE A 76 -2.42 -6.22 -8.12
N GLY A 77 -1.63 -7.17 -8.60
CA GLY A 77 -1.55 -8.51 -8.04
C GLY A 77 -1.15 -8.53 -6.56
N ILE A 78 -0.23 -7.64 -6.14
CA ILE A 78 0.16 -7.50 -4.73
C ILE A 78 -0.96 -6.85 -3.91
N ILE A 79 -1.58 -5.78 -4.40
CA ILE A 79 -2.65 -5.09 -3.67
C ILE A 79 -3.89 -5.99 -3.50
N LYS A 80 -4.27 -6.78 -4.52
CA LYS A 80 -5.36 -7.76 -4.40
C LYS A 80 -5.09 -8.78 -3.28
N GLN A 81 -3.84 -9.24 -3.12
CA GLN A 81 -3.45 -10.13 -2.02
C GLN A 81 -3.54 -9.42 -0.65
N ILE A 82 -3.17 -8.14 -0.58
CA ILE A 82 -3.33 -7.32 0.64
C ILE A 82 -4.82 -7.21 1.01
N VAL A 83 -5.68 -6.86 0.06
CA VAL A 83 -7.13 -6.75 0.27
C VAL A 83 -7.71 -8.08 0.77
N GLN A 84 -7.40 -9.19 0.10
CA GLN A 84 -7.86 -10.52 0.51
C GLN A 84 -7.41 -10.86 1.93
N LYS A 85 -6.14 -10.58 2.26
CA LYS A 85 -5.61 -10.85 3.61
C LYS A 85 -6.28 -9.97 4.66
N LEU A 86 -6.46 -8.68 4.40
CA LEU A 86 -7.18 -7.76 5.28
C LEU A 86 -8.63 -8.22 5.52
N GLN A 87 -9.36 -8.59 4.46
CA GLN A 87 -10.71 -9.13 4.58
C GLN A 87 -10.75 -10.40 5.42
N SER A 88 -9.77 -11.30 5.26
CA SER A 88 -9.72 -12.57 6.00
C SER A 88 -9.49 -12.41 7.51
N ILE A 89 -8.88 -11.30 7.95
CA ILE A 89 -8.58 -11.03 9.36
C ILE A 89 -9.55 -10.00 9.98
N ASN A 90 -10.41 -9.38 9.17
CA ASN A 90 -11.29 -8.32 9.63
C ASN A 90 -12.49 -8.89 10.40
N ASN A 91 -12.54 -8.62 11.70
CA ASN A 91 -13.65 -9.02 12.58
C ASN A 91 -14.65 -7.87 12.84
N ASN A 92 -14.84 -6.98 11.84
CA ASN A 92 -15.56 -5.70 11.93
C ASN A 92 -14.82 -4.60 12.72
N ASP A 93 -13.49 -4.71 12.86
CA ASP A 93 -12.67 -3.72 13.56
C ASP A 93 -12.35 -2.50 12.67
N PHE A 94 -12.35 -2.70 11.35
CA PHE A 94 -12.03 -1.68 10.36
C PHE A 94 -12.81 -1.81 9.06
N VAL A 95 -12.79 -0.75 8.24
CA VAL A 95 -13.19 -0.78 6.83
C VAL A 95 -11.96 -0.63 5.93
N ILE A 96 -12.08 -1.10 4.69
CA ILE A 96 -11.03 -0.99 3.68
C ILE A 96 -11.48 0.02 2.62
N GLU A 97 -10.69 1.06 2.42
CA GLU A 97 -10.81 1.99 1.31
C GLU A 97 -9.65 1.76 0.34
N ASP A 98 -9.90 1.01 -0.72
CA ASP A 98 -8.91 0.76 -1.76
C ASP A 98 -8.92 1.90 -2.79
N TYR A 99 -7.82 2.65 -2.93
CA TYR A 99 -7.70 3.70 -3.94
C TYR A 99 -6.87 3.28 -5.16
N ILE A 100 -6.39 2.03 -5.19
CA ILE A 100 -5.50 1.51 -6.24
C ILE A 100 -6.28 0.56 -7.16
N THR A 101 -7.07 -0.37 -6.60
CA THR A 101 -7.72 -1.43 -7.39
C THR A 101 -9.25 -1.33 -7.45
N LYS A 102 -9.85 -0.37 -6.75
CA LYS A 102 -11.32 -0.22 -6.64
C LYS A 102 -12.08 -0.16 -7.97
N ASP A 103 -11.46 0.35 -9.03
CA ASP A 103 -12.09 0.56 -10.34
C ASP A 103 -11.72 -0.54 -11.35
N ILE A 104 -10.98 -1.57 -10.92
CA ILE A 104 -10.57 -2.69 -11.77
C ILE A 104 -11.60 -3.81 -11.64
N THR A 105 -12.37 -4.02 -12.70
CA THR A 105 -13.24 -5.19 -12.86
C THR A 105 -12.45 -6.38 -13.41
N ASP A 106 -12.57 -7.54 -12.77
CA ASP A 106 -12.04 -8.83 -13.28
C ASP A 106 -12.75 -9.28 -14.56
#